data_AF-A0A9D6WR99-F1
#
_entry.id   AF-A0A9D6WR99-F1
#
_cell.length_a   1.000
_cell.length_b   1.000
_cell.length_c   1.000
_cell.angle_alpha   90.00
_cell.angle_beta   90.00
_cell.angle_gamma   90.00
#
_symmetry.space_group_name_H-M   'P 1'
#
loop_
_entity.id
_entity.type
_entity.pdbx_description
1 polymer ?
#
loop_
_entity_poly.entity_id
_entity_poly.type
_entity_poly.pdbx_seq_one_letter_code
_entity_poly.pdbx_strand_id
1 'polypeptide(L)'
;MKKSSAPSRKISEPEIDQIVAAQADDDAAWEKPIRVRRKKSASVMIPAELAARAEFLARVHRRRSIADWLTDVIQERVELEEAAFVGAKRELVTRNAV
;
A
#
# COMPACT_ATOMS: atom_id res chain seq x y z
N MET A 1 -3.90 -13.78 29.22
CA MET A 1 -5.05 -13.18 29.94
C MET A 1 -6.15 -12.90 28.92
N LYS A 2 -7.34 -13.47 29.13
CA LYS A 2 -8.49 -13.32 28.22
C LYS A 2 -9.08 -11.92 28.42
N LYS A 3 -9.16 -11.09 27.37
CA LYS A 3 -9.92 -9.82 27.42
C LYS A 3 -11.41 -10.17 27.25
N SER A 4 -12.19 -10.00 28.30
CA SER A 4 -13.65 -10.01 28.23
C SER A 4 -14.12 -8.71 27.56
N SER A 5 -14.58 -8.81 26.32
CA SER A 5 -15.27 -7.71 25.63
C SER A 5 -16.66 -7.55 26.26
N ALA A 6 -16.94 -6.37 26.81
CA ALA A 6 -18.25 -6.02 27.35
C ALA A 6 -19.29 -5.94 26.21
N PRO A 7 -20.59 -6.17 26.48
CA PRO A 7 -21.62 -6.20 25.45
C PRO A 7 -21.76 -4.82 24.77
N SER A 8 -21.77 -4.82 23.43
CA SER A 8 -21.95 -3.62 22.62
C SER A 8 -23.36 -3.04 22.82
N ARG A 9 -23.48 -1.97 23.60
CA ARG A 9 -24.67 -1.11 23.52
C ARG A 9 -24.71 -0.51 22.11
N LYS A 10 -25.89 -0.49 21.49
CA LYS A 10 -26.10 0.22 20.24
C LYS A 10 -26.19 1.72 20.57
N ILE A 11 -25.04 2.38 20.58
CA ILE A 11 -24.92 3.83 20.77
C ILE A 11 -25.22 4.49 19.41
N SER A 12 -25.97 5.59 19.42
CA SER A 12 -26.27 6.32 18.17
C SER A 12 -25.07 7.20 17.75
N GLU A 13 -24.93 7.50 16.46
CA GLU A 13 -23.91 8.43 15.95
C GLU A 13 -23.84 9.77 16.72
N PRO A 14 -24.95 10.51 16.95
CA PRO A 14 -24.89 11.78 17.68
C PRO A 14 -24.43 11.62 19.13
N GLU A 15 -24.72 10.47 19.74
CA GLU A 15 -24.28 10.15 21.10
C GLU A 15 -22.78 9.81 21.14
N ILE A 16 -22.24 9.18 20.08
CA ILE A 16 -20.79 8.97 19.91
C ILE A 16 -20.07 10.32 19.76
N ASP A 17 -20.57 11.21 18.92
CA ASP A 17 -19.97 12.54 18.71
C ASP A 17 -19.91 13.34 20.02
N GLN A 18 -20.97 13.26 20.84
CA GLN A 18 -21.03 13.91 22.14
C GLN A 18 -19.99 13.33 23.11
N ILE A 19 -19.80 12.01 23.12
CA ILE A 19 -18.78 11.34 23.94
C ILE A 19 -17.37 11.76 23.49
N VAL A 20 -17.11 11.77 22.18
CA VAL A 20 -15.81 12.17 21.61
C VAL A 20 -15.49 13.62 21.95
N ALA A 21 -16.45 14.54 21.80
CA ALA A 21 -16.25 15.95 22.11
C ALA A 21 -16.02 16.17 23.63
N ALA A 22 -16.75 15.46 24.48
CA ALA A 22 -16.61 15.58 25.93
C ALA A 22 -15.28 15.01 26.47
N GLN A 23 -14.67 14.06 25.76
CA GLN A 23 -13.42 13.40 26.16
C GLN A 23 -12.18 13.94 25.41
N ALA A 24 -12.34 14.97 24.58
CA ALA A 24 -11.27 15.46 23.70
C ALA A 24 -10.01 15.89 24.47
N ASP A 25 -10.17 16.48 25.66
CA ASP A 25 -9.07 17.00 26.48
C ASP A 25 -8.61 16.02 27.58
N ASP A 26 -9.22 14.83 27.67
CA ASP A 26 -8.85 13.80 28.65
C ASP A 26 -8.01 12.70 28.00
N ASP A 27 -6.68 12.83 28.07
CA ASP A 27 -5.73 11.85 27.55
C ASP A 27 -5.92 10.43 28.13
N ALA A 28 -6.52 10.28 29.31
CA ALA A 28 -6.77 8.98 29.93
C ALA A 28 -8.00 8.26 29.33
N ALA A 29 -8.90 9.00 28.67
CA ALA A 29 -10.06 8.45 27.95
C ALA A 29 -9.68 7.80 26.60
N TRP A 30 -8.49 8.12 26.08
CA TRP A 30 -8.01 7.62 24.78
C TRP A 30 -7.05 6.44 24.93
N GLU A 31 -7.06 5.55 23.93
CA GLU A 31 -6.03 4.54 23.83
C GLU A 31 -4.66 5.16 23.52
N LYS A 32 -3.60 4.42 23.86
CA LYS A 32 -2.23 4.86 23.59
C LYS A 32 -2.07 5.25 22.11
N PRO A 33 -1.47 6.40 21.80
CA PRO A 33 -1.27 6.83 20.42
C PRO A 33 -0.57 5.76 19.57
N ILE A 34 -1.22 5.37 18.46
CA ILE A 34 -0.63 4.45 17.50
C ILE A 34 0.33 5.24 16.61
N ARG A 35 1.63 5.03 16.80
CA ARG A 35 2.66 5.66 15.94
C ARG A 35 2.74 4.92 14.60
N VAL A 36 2.13 5.49 13.57
CA VAL A 36 2.30 5.02 12.19
C VAL A 36 3.63 5.50 11.63
N ARG A 37 4.54 4.56 11.35
CA ARG A 37 5.73 4.86 10.54
C ARG A 37 5.37 4.68 9.08
N ARG A 38 5.57 5.72 8.26
CA ARG A 38 5.55 5.57 6.80
C ARG A 38 6.54 4.45 6.44
N LYS A 39 6.13 3.52 5.56
CA LYS A 39 7.06 2.52 5.01
C LYS A 39 8.28 3.27 4.48
N LYS A 40 9.48 2.79 4.80
CA LYS A 40 10.71 3.32 4.21
C LYS A 40 10.56 3.26 2.70
N SER A 41 10.78 4.38 2.03
CA SER A 41 10.92 4.40 0.57
C SER A 41 12.08 3.49 0.18
N ALA A 42 11.84 2.60 -0.78
CA ALA A 42 12.93 1.88 -1.43
C ALA A 42 13.66 2.87 -2.34
N SER A 43 14.98 2.95 -2.22
CA SER A 43 15.81 3.73 -3.13
C SER A 43 16.51 2.78 -4.10
N VAL A 44 16.36 3.03 -5.40
CA VAL A 44 17.08 2.30 -6.45
C VAL A 44 18.04 3.29 -7.11
N MET A 45 19.32 2.91 -7.21
CA MET A 45 20.29 3.67 -7.98
C MET A 45 20.14 3.30 -9.45
N ILE A 46 19.92 4.30 -10.30
CA ILE A 46 19.89 4.14 -11.76
C ILE A 46 20.93 5.07 -12.40
N PRO A 47 21.52 4.70 -13.55
CA PRO A 47 22.43 5.57 -14.28
C PRO A 47 21.79 6.92 -14.64
N ALA A 48 22.59 7.98 -14.67
CA ALA A 48 22.10 9.34 -14.93
C ALA A 48 21.39 9.46 -16.28
N GLU A 49 21.92 8.81 -17.33
CA GLU A 49 21.29 8.79 -18.65
C GLU A 49 19.90 8.14 -18.62
N LEU A 50 19.75 7.04 -17.87
CA LEU A 50 18.46 6.37 -17.70
C LEU A 50 17.49 7.24 -16.91
N ALA A 51 17.96 7.95 -15.88
CA ALA A 51 17.15 8.89 -15.12
C ALA A 51 16.63 10.04 -16.01
N ALA A 52 17.47 10.59 -16.89
CA ALA A 52 17.05 11.65 -17.82
C ALA A 52 15.95 11.19 -18.79
N ARG A 53 16.08 9.97 -19.32
CA ARG A 53 15.05 9.35 -20.16
C ARG A 53 13.75 9.10 -19.38
N ALA A 54 13.86 8.62 -18.14
CA ALA A 54 12.71 8.39 -17.27
C ALA A 54 11.99 9.70 -16.94
N GLU A 55 12.73 10.79 -16.72
CA GLU A 55 12.15 12.11 -16.50
C GLU A 55 11.36 12.62 -17.71
N PHE A 56 11.95 12.50 -18.90
CA PHE A 56 11.26 12.85 -20.14
C PHE A 56 9.94 12.08 -20.28
N LEU A 57 9.98 10.76 -20.09
CA LEU A 57 8.79 9.92 -20.21
C LEU A 57 7.74 10.23 -19.13
N ALA A 58 8.15 10.46 -17.87
CA ALA A 58 7.23 10.87 -16.82
C ALA A 58 6.44 12.14 -17.20
N ARG A 59 7.09 13.11 -17.85
CA ARG A 59 6.44 14.33 -18.37
C ARG A 59 5.48 14.03 -19.52
N VAL A 60 5.90 13.21 -20.49
CA VAL A 60 5.05 12.79 -21.62
C VAL A 60 3.77 12.12 -21.13
N HIS A 61 3.88 11.26 -20.11
CA HIS A 61 2.76 10.54 -19.49
C HIS A 61 2.04 11.34 -18.40
N ARG A 62 2.36 12.64 -18.22
CA ARG A 62 1.73 13.55 -17.24
C ARG A 62 1.71 13.01 -15.81
N ARG A 63 2.78 12.32 -15.41
CA ARG A 63 2.93 11.79 -14.05
C ARG A 63 3.42 12.89 -13.10
N ARG A 64 3.03 12.77 -11.83
CA ARG A 64 3.35 13.77 -10.79
C ARG A 64 4.84 13.79 -10.44
N SER A 65 5.52 12.66 -10.57
CA SER A 65 6.96 12.53 -10.35
C SER A 65 7.57 11.41 -11.19
N ILE A 66 8.89 11.42 -11.32
CA ILE A 66 9.67 10.32 -11.94
C ILE A 66 9.41 9.01 -11.17
N ALA A 67 9.35 9.07 -9.84
CA ALA A 67 9.10 7.91 -9.00
C ALA A 67 7.72 7.29 -9.26
N ASP A 68 6.69 8.12 -9.44
CA ASP A 68 5.33 7.63 -9.74
C ASP A 68 5.25 7.00 -11.13
N TRP A 69 6.04 7.49 -12.10
CA TRP A 69 6.11 6.88 -13.42
C TRP A 69 6.90 5.56 -13.39
N LEU A 70 8.05 5.53 -12.73
CA LEU A 70 8.86 4.32 -12.57
C LEU A 70 8.13 3.23 -11.79
N THR A 71 7.32 3.59 -10.79
CA THR A 71 6.53 2.63 -10.02
C THR A 71 5.52 1.91 -10.92
N ASP A 72 4.79 2.63 -11.76
CA ASP A 72 3.84 2.03 -12.71
C ASP A 72 4.57 1.10 -13.70
N VAL A 73 5.68 1.56 -14.29
CA VAL A 73 6.47 0.74 -15.22
C VAL A 73 6.98 -0.55 -14.57
N ILE A 74 7.47 -0.47 -13.33
CA ILE A 74 7.94 -1.64 -12.59
C ILE A 74 6.76 -2.58 -12.28
N GLN A 75 5.62 -2.04 -11.86
CA GLN A 75 4.43 -2.82 -11.57
C GLN A 75 3.93 -3.57 -12.82
N GLU A 76 3.74 -2.85 -13.93
CA GLU A 76 3.33 -3.43 -15.22
C GLU A 76 4.28 -4.55 -15.64
N ARG A 77 5.60 -4.33 -15.50
CA ARG A 77 6.58 -5.35 -15.86
C ARG A 77 6.51 -6.57 -14.96
N VAL A 78 6.33 -6.40 -13.65
CA VAL A 78 6.16 -7.52 -12.70
C VAL A 78 4.93 -8.34 -13.07
N GLU A 79 3.79 -7.70 -13.32
CA GLU A 79 2.54 -8.37 -13.70
C GLU A 79 2.69 -9.20 -14.98
N LEU A 80 3.40 -8.67 -15.99
CA LEU A 80 3.69 -9.40 -17.23
C LEU A 80 4.59 -10.62 -17.01
N GLU A 81 5.65 -10.48 -16.21
CA GLU A 81 6.57 -11.58 -15.90
C GLU A 81 5.89 -12.67 -15.08
N GLU A 82 5.03 -12.30 -14.12
CA GLU A 82 4.24 -13.25 -13.34
C GLU A 82 3.28 -14.03 -14.23
N ALA A 83 2.58 -13.37 -15.15
CA ALA A 83 1.70 -14.02 -16.11
C ALA A 83 2.47 -14.99 -17.04
N ALA A 84 3.63 -14.56 -17.55
CA ALA A 84 4.50 -15.40 -18.38
C ALA A 84 5.00 -16.63 -17.61
N PHE A 85 5.43 -16.46 -16.36
CA PHE A 85 5.89 -17.55 -15.51
C PHE A 85 4.79 -18.58 -15.22
N VAL A 86 3.57 -18.11 -14.90
CA VAL A 86 2.42 -19.00 -14.69
C VAL A 86 2.08 -19.77 -15.96
N GLY A 87 2.12 -19.11 -17.13
CA GLY A 87 1.95 -19.75 -18.43
C GLY A 87 2.97 -20.86 -18.66
N ALA A 88 4.26 -20.55 -18.51
CA ALA A 88 5.35 -21.51 -18.68
C ALA A 88 5.24 -22.70 -17.71
N LYS A 89 4.85 -22.45 -16.46
CA LYS A 89 4.62 -23.52 -15.47
C LYS A 89 3.51 -24.47 -15.89
N ARG A 90 2.41 -23.95 -16.42
CA ARG A 90 1.29 -24.77 -16.93
C ARG A 90 1.74 -25.63 -18.12
N GLU A 91 2.47 -25.05 -19.06
CA GLU A 91 3.02 -25.78 -20.21
C GLU A 91 3.98 -26.90 -19.80
N LEU A 92 4.82 -26.66 -18.79
CA LEU A 92 5.73 -27.68 -18.29
C LEU A 92 4.96 -28.85 -17.68
N VAL A 93 3.93 -28.55 -16.87
CA VAL A 93 3.07 -29.59 -16.28
C VAL A 93 2.34 -30.39 -17.36
N THR A 94 1.82 -29.75 -18.42
CA THR A 94 1.15 -30.48 -19.50
C THR A 94 2.12 -31.32 -20.33
N ARG A 95 3.35 -30.86 -20.57
CA ARG A 95 4.38 -31.64 -21.27
C ARG A 95 4.87 -32.85 -20.47
N ASN A 96 4.93 -32.74 -19.15
CA ASN A 96 5.38 -33.83 -18.27
C ASN A 96 4.26 -34.81 -17.88
N ALA A 97 3.02 -34.53 -18.25
CA ALA A 97 1.86 -35.40 -18.00
C ALA A 97 1.53 -36.33 -19.18
N VAL A 98 2.30 -36.24 -20.28
CA VAL A 98 2.30 -37.14 -21.44
C VAL A 98 3.57 -37.98 -21.38
#